data_AF-A0A350DM99-F1
#
_entry.id   AF-A0A350DM99-F1
#
_cell.length_a   1.000
_cell.length_b   1.000
_cell.length_c   1.000
_cell.angle_alpha   90.00
_cell.angle_beta   90.00
_cell.angle_gamma   90.00
#
_symmetry.space_group_name_H-M   'P 1'
#
loop_
_entity.id
_entity.type
_entity.pdbx_description
1 polymer ?
#
loop_
_entity_poly.entity_id
_entity_poly.type
_entity_poly.pdbx_seq_one_letter_code
_entity_poly.pdbx_strand_id
1 'polypeptide(L)'
;MPTNRRPPFLLIIIAVIIVLVVATIWWFKPDNAGKPSSQTEATALNSQANASIIDEANVNNNVGTLSKQDASQFTTGLENLPRSLQGTEVDGEIIIDENKQLVVTEGLRRLFDYFLSALGEEEEAVIYARVESYIRSHTPEPAASQAMKIFDQYIAYLKAIPAIEKRYGNLQLQATKNGELDLNVVAQQRQDVAKLRQQHFDKATITAFFGAEDEYDDYSIAMVKINQDKQMSDAQKEAAKQDYISRMPDNATKANIAQQANLNELITRTEQMQAKGATAEELYNMR
;
A
#
# COMPACT_ATOMS: atom_id res chain seq x y z
N MET A 1 -28.53 13.13 26.88
CA MET A 1 -27.99 13.07 25.51
C MET A 1 -26.47 13.14 25.58
N PRO A 2 -25.74 12.02 25.45
CA PRO A 2 -24.30 12.09 25.29
C PRO A 2 -23.97 12.10 23.78
N THR A 3 -23.21 13.11 23.36
CA THR A 3 -22.71 13.22 22.00
C THR A 3 -21.56 12.24 21.82
N ASN A 4 -21.76 11.28 20.92
CA ASN A 4 -20.78 10.25 20.57
C ASN A 4 -19.69 10.91 19.70
N ARG A 5 -18.63 11.44 20.34
CA ARG A 5 -17.44 11.91 19.63
C ARG A 5 -16.58 10.69 19.27
N ARG A 6 -16.58 10.34 17.99
CA ARG A 6 -15.65 9.34 17.41
C ARG A 6 -14.20 9.82 17.59
N PRO A 7 -13.24 8.95 17.93
CA PRO A 7 -11.83 9.33 18.00
C PRO A 7 -11.25 9.55 16.58
N PRO A 8 -10.30 10.48 16.40
CA PRO A 8 -9.80 10.91 15.08
C PRO A 8 -8.76 9.97 14.43
N PHE A 9 -8.68 8.70 14.85
CA PHE A 9 -7.65 7.77 14.34
C PHE A 9 -8.04 7.08 13.02
N LEU A 10 -9.23 7.36 12.48
CA LEU A 10 -9.74 6.77 11.24
C LEU A 10 -9.08 7.29 9.94
N LEU A 11 -7.95 7.99 10.02
CA LEU A 11 -7.20 8.48 8.86
C LEU A 11 -5.78 7.87 8.73
N ILE A 12 -5.41 6.92 9.61
CA ILE A 12 -4.08 6.31 9.55
C ILE A 12 -3.97 5.24 8.44
N ILE A 13 -5.07 4.87 7.77
CA ILE A 13 -5.09 3.92 6.63
C ILE A 13 -5.20 4.62 5.25
N ILE A 14 -4.91 5.93 5.15
CA ILE A 14 -4.81 6.61 3.83
C ILE A 14 -3.42 7.26 3.61
N ALA A 15 -2.44 7.03 4.48
CA ALA A 15 -1.13 7.66 4.37
C ALA A 15 -0.13 6.99 3.38
N VAL A 16 -0.44 5.79 2.86
CA VAL A 16 0.36 5.16 1.79
C VAL A 16 -0.34 5.22 0.41
N ILE A 17 -1.59 5.72 0.35
CA ILE A 17 -2.36 5.79 -0.91
C ILE A 17 -2.24 7.15 -1.63
N ILE A 18 -1.58 8.18 -1.08
CA ILE A 18 -1.46 9.49 -1.74
C ILE A 18 -0.14 9.65 -2.54
N VAL A 19 0.54 8.55 -2.87
CA VAL A 19 1.41 8.50 -4.08
C VAL A 19 0.69 7.80 -5.26
N LEU A 20 -0.41 7.08 -5.01
CA LEU A 20 -1.19 6.36 -6.04
C LEU A 20 -2.32 7.17 -6.69
N VAL A 21 -2.58 8.41 -6.27
CA VAL A 21 -3.65 9.23 -6.88
C VAL A 21 -3.16 10.11 -8.05
N VAL A 22 -1.86 10.40 -8.15
CA VAL A 22 -1.35 11.17 -9.32
C VAL A 22 -1.19 10.27 -10.56
N ALA A 23 -0.92 8.97 -10.38
CA ALA A 23 -0.90 8.01 -11.49
C ALA A 23 -2.31 7.64 -12.01
N THR A 24 -3.32 7.64 -11.14
CA THR A 24 -4.69 7.24 -11.53
C THR A 24 -5.51 8.39 -12.14
N ILE A 25 -5.24 9.65 -11.78
CA ILE A 25 -5.98 10.81 -12.33
C ILE A 25 -5.56 11.18 -13.76
N TRP A 26 -4.35 10.80 -14.21
CA TRP A 26 -3.91 11.13 -15.58
C TRP A 26 -4.27 10.06 -16.63
N TRP A 27 -4.71 8.86 -16.20
CA TRP A 27 -5.06 7.77 -17.11
C TRP A 27 -6.55 7.71 -17.50
N PHE A 28 -7.45 8.32 -16.72
CA PHE A 28 -8.88 8.42 -17.05
C PHE A 28 -9.26 9.82 -17.47
N LYS A 29 -8.92 10.18 -18.71
CA LYS A 29 -9.47 11.37 -19.39
C LYS A 29 -10.43 10.91 -20.50
N PRO A 30 -11.71 10.62 -20.20
CA PRO A 30 -12.70 10.42 -21.24
C PRO A 30 -13.11 11.78 -21.80
N ASP A 31 -12.69 12.08 -23.03
CA ASP A 31 -13.34 13.11 -23.85
C ASP A 31 -14.75 12.63 -24.16
N ASN A 32 -15.76 13.11 -23.44
CA ASN A 32 -17.15 12.99 -23.88
C ASN A 32 -17.96 14.24 -23.53
N ALA A 33 -18.23 15.01 -24.57
CA ALA A 33 -19.21 16.07 -24.59
C ALA A 33 -20.63 15.48 -24.40
N GLY A 34 -21.36 15.99 -23.41
CA GLY A 34 -22.78 16.30 -23.52
C GLY A 34 -23.85 15.19 -23.39
N LYS A 35 -24.53 15.23 -22.23
CA LYS A 35 -25.98 15.00 -21.97
C LYS A 35 -26.50 13.54 -21.86
N PRO A 36 -27.71 13.31 -21.29
CA PRO A 36 -28.00 13.36 -19.86
C PRO A 36 -28.64 12.06 -19.34
N SER A 37 -28.74 11.98 -18.02
CA SER A 37 -29.47 11.04 -17.16
C SER A 37 -30.72 10.36 -17.75
N SER A 38 -30.87 9.07 -17.43
CA SER A 38 -32.18 8.46 -17.22
C SER A 38 -32.11 7.45 -16.06
N GLN A 39 -32.80 7.80 -14.99
CA GLN A 39 -33.25 6.89 -13.93
C GLN A 39 -34.15 5.82 -14.54
N THR A 40 -34.05 4.59 -14.04
CA THR A 40 -35.16 3.63 -14.12
C THR A 40 -35.22 2.88 -12.80
N GLU A 41 -36.16 3.32 -11.96
CA GLU A 41 -36.78 2.47 -10.94
C GLU A 41 -37.71 1.48 -11.65
N ALA A 42 -37.67 0.21 -11.26
CA ALA A 42 -38.82 -0.68 -11.27
C ALA A 42 -38.55 -1.84 -10.28
N THR A 43 -39.18 -1.84 -9.11
CA THR A 43 -40.46 -2.52 -8.79
C THR A 43 -40.30 -4.01 -8.48
N ALA A 44 -40.57 -4.32 -7.21
CA ALA A 44 -40.66 -5.65 -6.64
C ALA A 44 -41.73 -6.53 -7.29
N LEU A 45 -41.52 -7.85 -7.30
CA LEU A 45 -42.59 -8.84 -7.25
C LEU A 45 -42.24 -10.01 -6.31
N ASN A 46 -43.09 -10.12 -5.30
CA ASN A 46 -43.40 -11.24 -4.43
C ASN A 46 -43.12 -12.65 -4.99
N SER A 47 -42.66 -13.52 -4.09
CA SER A 47 -43.21 -14.87 -4.00
C SER A 47 -43.35 -15.25 -2.53
N GLN A 48 -44.60 -15.19 -2.07
CA GLN A 48 -45.12 -15.79 -0.85
C GLN A 48 -45.21 -17.31 -1.05
N ALA A 49 -44.68 -18.07 -0.11
CA ALA A 49 -45.17 -19.41 0.18
C ALA A 49 -45.20 -19.58 1.70
N ASN A 50 -46.40 -19.51 2.26
CA ASN A 50 -46.75 -19.92 3.62
C ASN A 50 -46.67 -21.45 3.74
N ALA A 51 -46.14 -21.95 4.86
CA ALA A 51 -46.76 -23.04 5.63
C ALA A 51 -46.11 -23.17 7.03
N SER A 52 -46.79 -22.56 8.00
CA SER A 52 -47.11 -22.97 9.36
C SER A 52 -46.20 -23.91 10.20
N ILE A 53 -45.77 -23.35 11.33
CA ILE A 53 -45.94 -23.77 12.74
C ILE A 53 -45.61 -25.24 13.10
N ILE A 54 -44.57 -25.42 13.93
CA ILE A 54 -44.68 -26.04 15.27
C ILE A 54 -43.78 -25.27 16.24
N ASP A 55 -44.38 -24.87 17.35
CA ASP A 55 -43.85 -24.18 18.52
C ASP A 55 -43.31 -25.24 19.50
N GLU A 56 -42.11 -25.06 20.07
CA GLU A 56 -41.81 -25.52 21.45
C GLU A 56 -40.39 -25.08 21.91
N ALA A 57 -40.41 -24.17 22.88
CA ALA A 57 -39.52 -24.06 24.04
C ALA A 57 -38.03 -24.42 23.89
N ASN A 58 -37.16 -23.40 23.89
CA ASN A 58 -35.80 -23.58 24.39
C ASN A 58 -35.50 -22.61 25.55
N VAL A 59 -35.25 -23.24 26.69
CA VAL A 59 -34.97 -22.69 28.00
C VAL A 59 -33.57 -22.10 28.01
N ASN A 60 -33.47 -20.87 28.51
CA ASN A 60 -32.23 -20.24 28.94
C ASN A 60 -31.36 -21.19 29.76
N ASN A 61 -30.17 -21.51 29.27
CA ASN A 61 -29.08 -22.01 30.10
C ASN A 61 -27.78 -21.29 29.75
N ASN A 62 -27.70 -20.04 30.20
CA ASN A 62 -26.43 -19.46 30.61
C ASN A 62 -25.96 -20.22 31.85
N VAL A 63 -25.08 -21.20 31.65
CA VAL A 63 -24.24 -21.72 32.74
C VAL A 63 -22.80 -21.48 32.32
N GLY A 64 -22.24 -20.44 32.94
CA GLY A 64 -20.82 -20.14 32.87
C GLY A 64 -20.02 -21.36 33.30
N THR A 65 -19.15 -21.81 32.41
CA THR A 65 -18.02 -22.65 32.74
C THR A 65 -16.80 -21.75 32.82
N LEU A 66 -16.58 -21.22 34.02
CA LEU A 66 -15.28 -20.75 34.47
C LEU A 66 -14.35 -21.96 34.54
N SER A 67 -13.71 -22.29 33.43
CA SER A 67 -12.62 -23.27 33.38
C SER A 67 -11.30 -22.52 33.30
N LYS A 68 -10.76 -22.19 34.48
CA LYS A 68 -9.36 -21.80 34.67
C LYS A 68 -8.54 -23.09 34.77
N GLN A 69 -7.85 -23.44 33.68
CA GLN A 69 -6.72 -24.39 33.58
C GLN A 69 -6.16 -24.20 32.16
N ASP A 70 -5.23 -23.26 31.93
CA ASP A 70 -3.78 -23.45 32.06
C ASP A 70 -3.28 -24.80 31.52
N ALA A 71 -3.44 -24.99 30.22
CA ALA A 71 -2.37 -25.49 29.38
C ALA A 71 -1.97 -24.31 28.48
N SER A 72 -0.68 -24.02 28.34
CA SER A 72 -0.17 -23.02 27.39
C SER A 72 -0.72 -23.36 26.00
N GLN A 73 -1.82 -22.72 25.61
CA GLN A 73 -2.28 -22.77 24.25
C GLN A 73 -1.18 -22.10 23.43
N PHE A 74 -0.64 -22.83 22.46
CA PHE A 74 0.34 -22.30 21.54
C PHE A 74 -0.33 -21.16 20.76
N THR A 75 0.02 -19.93 21.10
CA THR A 75 -0.50 -18.72 20.46
C THR A 75 0.42 -18.34 19.31
N THR A 76 -0.10 -18.43 18.10
CA THR A 76 0.61 -18.06 16.87
C THR A 76 0.42 -16.59 16.51
N GLY A 77 -0.53 -15.90 17.13
CA GLY A 77 -0.95 -14.56 16.70
C GLY A 77 -1.88 -14.61 15.49
N LEU A 78 -2.28 -15.78 14.99
CA LEU A 78 -3.25 -15.91 13.89
C LEU A 78 -4.65 -16.30 14.38
N GLU A 79 -4.84 -16.39 15.68
CA GLU A 79 -6.13 -16.72 16.28
C GLU A 79 -7.07 -15.50 16.22
N ASN A 80 -8.32 -15.74 15.84
CA ASN A 80 -9.38 -14.72 15.80
C ASN A 80 -8.94 -13.44 15.07
N LEU A 81 -8.42 -13.58 13.84
CA LEU A 81 -8.00 -12.44 13.03
C LEU A 81 -9.17 -11.46 12.80
N PRO A 82 -8.89 -10.14 12.74
CA PRO A 82 -9.86 -9.14 12.36
C PRO A 82 -10.35 -9.37 10.93
N ARG A 83 -11.50 -8.80 10.57
CA ARG A 83 -12.19 -9.13 9.33
C ARG A 83 -11.33 -8.84 8.09
N SER A 84 -10.53 -7.78 8.11
CA SER A 84 -9.57 -7.46 7.02
C SER A 84 -8.50 -8.53 6.79
N LEU A 85 -8.13 -9.30 7.80
CA LEU A 85 -7.09 -10.32 7.73
C LEU A 85 -7.65 -11.74 7.61
N GLN A 86 -8.97 -11.92 7.70
CA GLN A 86 -9.59 -13.24 7.58
C GLN A 86 -9.47 -13.77 6.15
N GLY A 87 -8.90 -14.98 6.02
CA GLY A 87 -8.75 -15.66 4.73
C GLY A 87 -7.58 -15.14 3.88
N THR A 88 -6.69 -14.33 4.46
CA THR A 88 -5.44 -13.92 3.82
C THR A 88 -4.28 -14.78 4.33
N GLU A 89 -3.24 -14.91 3.50
CA GLU A 89 -1.94 -15.39 3.96
C GLU A 89 -1.16 -14.21 4.56
N VAL A 90 -0.34 -14.50 5.57
CA VAL A 90 0.54 -13.49 6.17
C VAL A 90 1.54 -13.03 5.11
N ASP A 91 1.51 -11.74 4.76
CA ASP A 91 2.48 -11.16 3.84
C ASP A 91 3.82 -10.93 4.55
N GLY A 92 4.91 -11.02 3.82
CA GLY A 92 6.26 -10.87 4.33
C GLY A 92 6.90 -12.17 4.82
N GLU A 93 8.15 -12.04 5.26
CA GLU A 93 8.98 -13.18 5.63
C GLU A 93 10.04 -12.76 6.66
N ILE A 94 10.39 -13.70 7.53
CA ILE A 94 11.48 -13.52 8.49
C ILE A 94 12.63 -14.42 8.02
N ILE A 95 13.69 -13.78 7.52
CA ILE A 95 14.88 -14.47 7.03
C ILE A 95 15.95 -14.49 8.12
N ILE A 96 16.61 -15.64 8.26
CA ILE A 96 17.63 -15.86 9.28
C ILE A 96 18.87 -16.44 8.59
N ASP A 97 20.05 -16.00 8.99
CA ASP A 97 21.32 -16.53 8.50
C ASP A 97 21.75 -17.84 9.20
N GLU A 98 22.87 -18.40 8.77
CA GLU A 98 23.46 -19.63 9.35
C GLU A 98 23.80 -19.50 10.85
N ASN A 99 23.97 -18.27 11.35
CA ASN A 99 24.29 -17.96 12.75
C ASN A 99 23.04 -17.64 13.58
N LYS A 100 21.85 -17.95 13.06
CA LYS A 100 20.55 -17.65 13.68
C LYS A 100 20.30 -16.15 13.89
N GLN A 101 20.98 -15.29 13.13
CA GLN A 101 20.78 -13.84 13.16
C GLN A 101 19.70 -13.43 12.17
N LEU A 102 18.92 -12.42 12.50
CA LEU A 102 17.95 -11.84 11.60
C LEU A 102 18.65 -11.19 10.40
N VAL A 103 18.22 -11.57 9.20
CA VAL A 103 18.53 -10.86 7.96
C VAL A 103 17.38 -9.90 7.70
N VAL A 104 17.63 -8.60 7.86
CA VAL A 104 16.61 -7.57 7.63
C VAL A 104 16.35 -7.45 6.13
N THR A 105 15.10 -7.67 5.71
CA THR A 105 14.65 -7.57 4.33
C THR A 105 13.40 -6.68 4.24
N GLU A 106 13.02 -6.31 3.03
CA GLU A 106 11.71 -5.67 2.78
C GLU A 106 10.54 -6.56 3.23
N GLY A 107 10.71 -7.88 3.13
CA GLY A 107 9.72 -8.85 3.59
C GLY A 107 9.42 -8.74 5.08
N LEU A 108 10.41 -8.41 5.91
CA LEU A 108 10.17 -8.16 7.34
C LEU A 108 9.31 -6.90 7.56
N ARG A 109 9.51 -5.85 6.76
CA ARG A 109 8.64 -4.66 6.82
C ARG A 109 7.22 -4.99 6.39
N ARG A 110 7.05 -5.74 5.29
CA ARG A 110 5.71 -6.16 4.82
C ARG A 110 4.97 -7.00 5.86
N LEU A 111 5.69 -7.84 6.61
CA LEU A 111 5.12 -8.56 7.76
C LEU A 111 4.54 -7.61 8.81
N PHE A 112 5.26 -6.55 9.15
CA PHE A 112 4.76 -5.55 10.09
C PHE A 112 3.54 -4.82 9.51
N ASP A 113 3.62 -4.40 8.24
CA ASP A 113 2.54 -3.69 7.56
C ASP A 113 1.26 -4.54 7.45
N TYR A 114 1.39 -5.85 7.24
CA TYR A 114 0.27 -6.80 7.24
C TYR A 114 -0.51 -6.76 8.55
N PHE A 115 0.16 -6.89 9.70
CA PHE A 115 -0.55 -6.85 10.98
C PHE A 115 -1.04 -5.44 11.32
N LEU A 116 -0.29 -4.41 10.93
CA LEU A 116 -0.68 -3.01 11.16
C LEU A 116 -1.86 -2.57 10.28
N SER A 117 -2.18 -3.28 9.19
CA SER A 117 -3.36 -2.97 8.40
C SER A 117 -4.67 -3.19 9.16
N ALA A 118 -4.63 -3.91 10.29
CA ALA A 118 -5.76 -4.07 11.21
C ALA A 118 -5.99 -2.87 12.15
N LEU A 119 -5.16 -1.82 12.07
CA LEU A 119 -5.33 -0.61 12.89
C LEU A 119 -6.73 -0.01 12.68
N GLY A 120 -7.45 0.21 13.78
CA GLY A 120 -8.83 0.73 13.73
C GLY A 120 -9.92 -0.34 13.67
N GLU A 121 -9.57 -1.61 13.41
CA GLU A 121 -10.39 -2.77 13.76
C GLU A 121 -9.98 -3.34 15.12
N GLU A 122 -8.68 -3.35 15.41
CA GLU A 122 -8.11 -3.76 16.69
C GLU A 122 -7.37 -2.59 17.37
N GLU A 123 -7.27 -2.69 18.71
CA GLU A 123 -6.45 -1.78 19.52
C GLU A 123 -4.96 -2.04 19.26
N GLU A 124 -4.14 -0.98 19.32
CA GLU A 124 -2.69 -1.07 19.05
C GLU A 124 -2.00 -2.15 19.90
N ALA A 125 -2.39 -2.29 21.16
CA ALA A 125 -1.82 -3.29 22.06
C ALA A 125 -2.15 -4.73 21.64
N VAL A 126 -3.31 -4.96 21.01
CA VAL A 126 -3.70 -6.28 20.50
C VAL A 126 -2.87 -6.63 19.27
N ILE A 127 -2.74 -5.69 18.34
CA ILE A 127 -1.89 -5.84 17.14
C ILE A 127 -0.44 -6.10 17.56
N TYR A 128 0.07 -5.38 18.57
CA TYR A 128 1.40 -5.59 19.09
C TYR A 128 1.60 -7.02 19.62
N ALA A 129 0.70 -7.48 20.50
CA ALA A 129 0.75 -8.83 21.06
C ALA A 129 0.65 -9.91 19.97
N ARG A 130 -0.09 -9.61 18.89
CA ARG A 130 -0.23 -10.47 17.72
C ARG A 130 1.09 -10.64 16.98
N VAL A 131 1.74 -9.52 16.64
CA VAL A 131 3.06 -9.50 15.99
C VAL A 131 4.10 -10.20 16.86
N GLU A 132 4.10 -9.94 18.17
CA GLU A 132 5.00 -10.61 19.10
C GLU A 132 4.80 -12.13 19.11
N SER A 133 3.54 -12.58 19.23
CA SER A 133 3.21 -14.01 19.23
C SER A 133 3.61 -14.67 17.92
N TYR A 134 3.37 -14.01 16.78
CA TYR A 134 3.73 -14.50 15.47
C TYR A 134 5.25 -14.63 15.32
N ILE A 135 6.01 -13.58 15.62
CA ILE A 135 7.47 -13.59 15.52
C ILE A 135 8.06 -14.68 16.43
N ARG A 136 7.62 -14.77 17.69
CA ARG A 136 8.17 -15.73 18.66
C ARG A 136 7.79 -17.18 18.36
N SER A 137 6.66 -17.42 17.69
CA SER A 137 6.26 -18.78 17.29
C SER A 137 6.95 -19.26 16.01
N HIS A 138 7.39 -18.35 15.14
CA HIS A 138 8.01 -18.68 13.84
C HIS A 138 9.53 -18.49 13.80
N THR A 139 10.09 -17.78 14.77
CA THR A 139 11.49 -17.34 14.75
C THR A 139 12.21 -17.76 16.02
N PRO A 140 13.37 -18.45 15.94
CA PRO A 140 14.20 -18.73 17.10
C PRO A 140 14.92 -17.48 17.62
N GLU A 141 15.36 -17.52 18.88
CA GLU A 141 16.30 -16.54 19.41
C GLU A 141 17.71 -16.74 18.82
N PRO A 142 18.50 -15.66 18.61
CA PRO A 142 18.21 -14.26 18.95
C PRO A 142 17.42 -13.46 17.89
N ALA A 143 17.11 -14.04 16.74
CA ALA A 143 16.44 -13.34 15.64
C ALA A 143 15.04 -12.83 16.02
N ALA A 144 14.28 -13.56 16.86
CA ALA A 144 12.98 -13.10 17.35
C ALA A 144 13.09 -11.77 18.12
N SER A 145 14.02 -11.68 19.09
CA SER A 145 14.27 -10.45 19.83
C SER A 145 14.77 -9.30 18.95
N GLN A 146 15.56 -9.60 17.92
CA GLN A 146 16.00 -8.61 16.93
C GLN A 146 14.83 -8.07 16.11
N ALA A 147 13.94 -8.95 15.64
CA ALA A 147 12.77 -8.56 14.86
C ALA A 147 11.81 -7.69 15.69
N MET A 148 11.58 -8.05 16.97
CA MET A 148 10.77 -7.24 17.88
C MET A 148 11.36 -5.85 18.12
N LYS A 149 12.70 -5.75 18.29
CA LYS A 149 13.36 -4.45 18.43
C LYS A 149 13.15 -3.57 17.19
N ILE A 150 13.24 -4.15 15.99
CA ILE A 150 13.01 -3.41 14.74
C ILE A 150 11.53 -3.02 14.62
N PHE A 151 10.61 -3.89 15.05
CA PHE A 151 9.18 -3.57 15.08
C PHE A 151 8.89 -2.37 15.99
N ASP A 152 9.47 -2.31 17.20
CA ASP A 152 9.34 -1.15 18.09
C ASP A 152 9.84 0.14 17.42
N GLN A 153 11.00 0.08 16.75
CA GLN A 153 11.56 1.19 15.98
C GLN A 153 10.63 1.59 14.83
N TYR A 154 10.00 0.62 14.18
CA TYR A 154 9.05 0.83 13.09
C TYR A 154 7.78 1.54 13.54
N ILE A 155 7.19 1.11 14.65
CA ILE A 155 6.04 1.81 15.25
C ILE A 155 6.41 3.25 15.63
N ALA A 156 7.59 3.46 16.24
CA ALA A 156 8.06 4.79 16.59
C ALA A 156 8.23 5.69 15.34
N TYR A 157 8.81 5.15 14.27
CA TYR A 157 8.94 5.82 12.98
C TYR A 157 7.57 6.20 12.40
N LEU A 158 6.62 5.27 12.32
CA LEU A 158 5.28 5.53 11.80
C LEU A 158 4.54 6.60 12.60
N LYS A 159 4.70 6.62 13.92
CA LYS A 159 4.11 7.66 14.79
C LYS A 159 4.71 9.06 14.57
N ALA A 160 5.93 9.16 14.04
CA ALA A 160 6.60 10.42 13.78
C ALA A 160 6.31 10.99 12.37
N ILE A 161 5.91 10.15 11.41
CA ILE A 161 5.59 10.55 10.03
C ILE A 161 4.54 11.66 9.94
N PRO A 162 3.41 11.64 10.68
CA PRO A 162 2.37 12.67 10.57
C PRO A 162 2.86 14.11 10.81
N ALA A 163 3.94 14.30 11.57
CA ALA A 163 4.53 15.62 11.76
C ALA A 163 5.17 16.17 10.48
N ILE A 164 5.77 15.30 9.66
CA ILE A 164 6.32 15.65 8.35
C ILE A 164 5.15 15.94 7.39
N GLU A 165 4.15 15.07 7.35
CA GLU A 165 2.96 15.24 6.50
C GLU A 165 2.24 16.56 6.78
N LYS A 166 2.06 16.93 8.05
CA LYS A 166 1.41 18.20 8.42
C LYS A 166 2.18 19.43 7.93
N ARG A 167 3.51 19.36 7.88
CA ARG A 167 4.37 20.48 7.47
C ARG A 167 4.29 20.74 5.96
N TYR A 168 4.23 19.67 5.17
CA TYR A 168 4.17 19.78 3.71
C TYR A 168 2.71 19.83 3.21
N GLY A 169 1.77 19.13 3.85
CA GLY A 169 0.41 18.99 3.38
C GLY A 169 0.33 18.12 2.12
N ASN A 170 -0.80 18.20 1.40
CA ASN A 170 -0.98 17.42 0.18
C ASN A 170 -0.15 18.00 -0.98
N LEU A 171 0.72 17.19 -1.58
CA LEU A 171 1.57 17.56 -2.73
C LEU A 171 0.77 18.12 -3.93
N GLN A 172 -0.46 17.64 -4.15
CA GLN A 172 -1.33 18.16 -5.21
C GLN A 172 -1.71 19.64 -5.00
N LEU A 173 -1.81 20.07 -3.74
CA LEU A 173 -2.07 21.46 -3.36
C LEU A 173 -0.83 22.34 -3.42
N GLN A 174 0.35 21.72 -3.59
CA GLN A 174 1.64 22.40 -3.72
C GLN A 174 2.06 22.58 -5.18
N ALA A 175 1.18 22.26 -6.14
CA ALA A 175 1.42 22.63 -7.52
C ALA A 175 1.58 24.16 -7.63
N THR A 176 2.55 24.61 -8.43
CA THR A 176 2.74 26.03 -8.74
C THR A 176 1.47 26.59 -9.39
N LYS A 177 1.38 27.91 -9.54
CA LYS A 177 0.27 28.59 -10.22
C LYS A 177 0.00 28.07 -11.65
N ASN A 178 0.97 27.36 -12.24
CA ASN A 178 0.89 26.79 -13.59
C ASN A 178 0.48 25.30 -13.60
N GLY A 179 0.16 24.71 -12.44
CA GLY A 179 -0.18 23.29 -12.31
C GLY A 179 1.03 22.34 -12.28
N GLU A 180 2.25 22.87 -12.19
CA GLU A 180 3.50 22.09 -12.11
C GLU A 180 3.82 21.71 -10.66
N LEU A 181 4.34 20.52 -10.41
CA LEU A 181 4.79 20.12 -9.07
C LEU A 181 6.07 20.86 -8.68
N ASP A 182 6.11 21.48 -7.50
CA ASP A 182 7.33 22.11 -6.98
C ASP A 182 8.33 21.05 -6.49
N LEU A 183 9.30 20.72 -7.36
CA LEU A 183 10.33 19.72 -7.08
C LEU A 183 11.22 20.08 -5.88
N ASN A 184 11.33 21.35 -5.48
CA ASN A 184 12.11 21.72 -4.30
C ASN A 184 11.40 21.27 -3.02
N VAL A 185 10.08 21.40 -2.97
CA VAL A 185 9.30 20.95 -1.80
C VAL A 185 9.33 19.43 -1.69
N VAL A 186 9.20 18.73 -2.81
CA VAL A 186 9.35 17.27 -2.88
C VAL A 186 10.73 16.84 -2.37
N ALA A 187 11.80 17.50 -2.82
CA ALA A 187 13.16 17.21 -2.36
C ALA A 187 13.33 17.45 -0.85
N GLN A 188 12.76 18.53 -0.33
CA GLN A 188 12.83 18.86 1.09
C GLN A 188 12.06 17.85 1.96
N GLN A 189 10.88 17.42 1.51
CA GLN A 189 10.10 16.37 2.15
C GLN A 189 10.89 15.06 2.20
N ARG A 190 11.47 14.61 1.08
CA ARG A 190 12.31 13.39 1.05
C ARG A 190 13.50 13.50 1.98
N GLN A 191 14.18 14.64 2.02
CA GLN A 191 15.30 14.83 2.93
C GLN A 191 14.88 14.67 4.40
N ASP A 192 13.71 15.17 4.77
CA ASP A 192 13.24 15.07 6.14
C ASP A 192 12.75 13.66 6.50
N VAL A 193 12.12 12.95 5.56
CA VAL A 193 11.80 11.52 5.71
C VAL A 193 13.10 10.71 5.88
N ALA A 194 14.12 10.96 5.05
CA ALA A 194 15.41 10.29 5.15
C ALA A 194 16.10 10.54 6.50
N LYS A 195 16.07 11.78 7.01
CA LYS A 195 16.57 12.11 8.35
C LYS A 195 15.78 11.38 9.45
N LEU A 196 14.47 11.32 9.34
CA LEU A 196 13.63 10.60 10.29
C LEU A 196 13.97 9.11 10.30
N ARG A 197 14.12 8.48 9.12
CA ARG A 197 14.56 7.09 9.00
C ARG A 197 15.92 6.87 9.68
N GLN A 198 16.88 7.77 9.49
CA GLN A 198 18.21 7.73 10.14
C GLN A 198 18.16 7.88 11.68
N GLN A 199 17.09 8.47 12.24
CA GLN A 199 16.91 8.56 13.69
C GLN A 199 16.43 7.24 14.30
N HIS A 200 15.72 6.41 13.54
CA HIS A 200 15.09 5.19 14.03
C HIS A 200 15.83 3.91 13.65
N PHE A 201 16.51 3.91 12.51
CA PHE A 201 17.09 2.71 11.90
C PHE A 201 18.56 2.90 11.55
N ASP A 202 19.30 1.79 11.52
CA ASP A 202 20.63 1.78 10.92
C ASP A 202 20.56 1.78 9.38
N LYS A 203 21.71 1.99 8.74
CA LYS A 203 21.79 2.08 7.28
C LYS A 203 21.31 0.80 6.59
N ALA A 204 21.64 -0.36 7.13
CA ALA A 204 21.28 -1.65 6.53
C ALA A 204 19.75 -1.85 6.54
N THR A 205 19.12 -1.56 7.66
CA THR A 205 17.66 -1.60 7.83
C THR A 205 16.97 -0.61 6.91
N ILE A 206 17.51 0.62 6.78
CA ILE A 206 16.94 1.62 5.85
C ILE A 206 16.97 1.10 4.41
N THR A 207 18.11 0.58 3.97
CA THR A 207 18.25 0.02 2.63
C THR A 207 17.32 -1.17 2.41
N ALA A 208 17.22 -2.07 3.39
CA ALA A 208 16.36 -3.24 3.31
C ALA A 208 14.87 -2.87 3.27
N PHE A 209 14.42 -1.93 4.09
CA PHE A 209 13.01 -1.57 4.22
C PHE A 209 12.54 -0.63 3.12
N PHE A 210 13.38 0.32 2.70
CA PHE A 210 12.96 1.44 1.85
C PHE A 210 13.73 1.53 0.54
N GLY A 211 14.73 0.68 0.28
CA GLY A 211 15.59 0.82 -0.90
C GLY A 211 14.84 0.74 -2.23
N ALA A 212 13.92 -0.21 -2.37
CA ALA A 212 13.09 -0.34 -3.58
C ALA A 212 12.11 0.84 -3.74
N GLU A 213 11.52 1.30 -2.64
CA GLU A 213 10.64 2.47 -2.59
C GLU A 213 11.40 3.74 -3.00
N ASP A 214 12.60 3.96 -2.43
CA ASP A 214 13.46 5.10 -2.72
C ASP A 214 13.90 5.14 -4.19
N GLU A 215 14.17 3.98 -4.79
CA GLU A 215 14.51 3.88 -6.22
C GLU A 215 13.32 4.19 -7.13
N TYR A 216 12.12 3.72 -6.77
CA TYR A 216 10.90 4.07 -7.50
C TYR A 216 10.54 5.55 -7.37
N ASP A 217 10.75 6.14 -6.19
CA ASP A 217 10.60 7.57 -5.95
C ASP A 217 11.59 8.40 -6.77
N ASP A 218 12.86 7.99 -6.82
CA ASP A 218 13.89 8.63 -7.65
C ASP A 218 13.50 8.62 -9.12
N TYR A 219 13.01 7.48 -9.62
CA TYR A 219 12.48 7.36 -10.97
C TYR A 219 11.29 8.31 -11.19
N SER A 220 10.31 8.29 -10.30
CA SER A 220 9.10 9.12 -10.41
C SER A 220 9.42 10.61 -10.46
N ILE A 221 10.32 11.08 -9.59
CA ILE A 221 10.81 12.46 -9.58
C ILE A 221 11.54 12.81 -10.87
N ALA A 222 12.38 11.90 -11.38
CA ALA A 222 13.07 12.10 -12.65
C ALA A 222 12.09 12.23 -13.82
N MET A 223 11.05 11.40 -13.88
CA MET A 223 10.02 11.47 -14.92
C MET A 223 9.26 12.81 -14.87
N VAL A 224 8.89 13.26 -13.67
CA VAL A 224 8.25 14.56 -13.49
C VAL A 224 9.16 15.69 -13.95
N LYS A 225 10.44 15.65 -13.57
CA LYS A 225 11.43 16.65 -13.99
C LYS A 225 11.59 16.72 -15.50
N ILE A 226 11.71 15.59 -16.18
CA ILE A 226 11.82 15.50 -17.64
C ILE A 226 10.55 16.06 -18.30
N ASN A 227 9.37 15.69 -17.79
CA ASN A 227 8.10 16.12 -18.37
C ASN A 227 7.86 17.63 -18.21
N GLN A 228 8.25 18.21 -17.08
CA GLN A 228 8.12 19.65 -16.81
C GLN A 228 9.19 20.51 -17.49
N ASP A 229 10.25 19.91 -18.04
CA ASP A 229 11.28 20.66 -18.75
C ASP A 229 10.72 21.26 -20.05
N LYS A 230 10.65 22.59 -20.09
CA LYS A 230 10.13 23.36 -21.25
C LYS A 230 11.17 23.55 -22.35
N GLN A 231 12.43 23.23 -22.08
CA GLN A 231 13.51 23.33 -23.06
C GLN A 231 13.63 22.07 -23.91
N MET A 232 13.00 20.97 -23.49
CA MET A 232 13.00 19.70 -24.20
C MET A 232 11.78 19.55 -25.11
N SER A 233 12.01 19.16 -26.36
CA SER A 233 10.95 18.66 -27.25
C SER A 233 10.42 17.30 -26.78
N ASP A 234 9.25 16.88 -27.27
CA ASP A 234 8.68 15.58 -26.92
C ASP A 234 9.62 14.41 -27.25
N ALA A 235 10.32 14.49 -28.39
CA ALA A 235 11.32 13.49 -28.77
C ALA A 235 12.53 13.49 -27.82
N GLN A 236 12.98 14.66 -27.36
CA GLN A 236 14.06 14.75 -26.38
C GLN A 236 13.63 14.21 -25.01
N LYS A 237 12.39 14.47 -24.60
CA LYS A 237 11.83 13.93 -23.35
C LYS A 237 11.79 12.42 -23.39
N GLU A 238 11.29 11.84 -24.48
CA GLU A 238 11.24 10.38 -24.61
C GLU A 238 12.64 9.76 -24.57
N ALA A 239 13.61 10.32 -25.31
CA ALA A 239 14.99 9.86 -25.27
C ALA A 239 15.60 9.93 -23.85
N ALA A 240 15.32 10.99 -23.09
CA ALA A 240 15.82 11.14 -21.72
C ALA A 240 15.19 10.16 -20.74
N LYS A 241 13.90 9.81 -20.90
CA LYS A 241 13.24 8.78 -20.09
C LYS A 241 13.88 7.42 -20.31
N GLN A 242 14.07 7.04 -21.57
CA GLN A 242 14.70 5.76 -21.94
C GLN A 242 16.15 5.70 -21.44
N ASP A 243 16.92 6.79 -21.59
CA ASP A 243 18.27 6.87 -21.04
C ASP A 243 18.29 6.69 -19.52
N TYR A 244 17.38 7.35 -18.79
CA TYR A 244 17.26 7.19 -17.34
C TYR A 244 17.02 5.73 -16.96
N ILE A 245 16.01 5.08 -17.55
CA ILE A 245 15.67 3.67 -17.29
C ILE A 245 16.86 2.77 -17.59
N SER A 246 17.56 3.00 -18.71
CA SER A 246 18.72 2.17 -19.11
C SER A 246 19.85 2.16 -18.07
N ARG A 247 20.05 3.29 -17.38
CA ARG A 247 21.10 3.49 -16.36
C ARG A 247 20.67 3.07 -14.94
N MET A 248 19.41 2.70 -14.73
CA MET A 248 18.98 2.15 -13.44
C MET A 248 19.70 0.82 -13.15
N PRO A 249 19.98 0.51 -11.87
CA PRO A 249 20.47 -0.80 -11.45
C PRO A 249 19.58 -1.94 -11.94
N ASP A 250 20.18 -3.07 -12.33
CA ASP A 250 19.43 -4.25 -12.75
C ASP A 250 18.86 -4.98 -11.54
N ASN A 251 17.58 -4.71 -11.25
CA ASN A 251 16.82 -5.29 -10.15
C ASN A 251 15.32 -5.40 -10.51
N ALA A 252 14.51 -5.87 -9.55
CA ALA A 252 13.07 -6.01 -9.73
C ALA A 252 12.38 -4.64 -10.03
N THR A 253 12.82 -3.55 -9.40
CA THR A 253 12.29 -2.20 -9.64
C THR A 253 12.43 -1.81 -11.11
N LYS A 254 13.64 -1.92 -11.69
CA LYS A 254 13.88 -1.65 -13.11
C LYS A 254 13.08 -2.56 -14.01
N ALA A 255 13.01 -3.86 -13.70
CA ALA A 255 12.23 -4.81 -14.50
C ALA A 255 10.75 -4.43 -14.55
N ASN A 256 10.16 -4.06 -13.41
CA ASN A 256 8.77 -3.61 -13.31
C ASN A 256 8.53 -2.31 -14.10
N ILE A 257 9.44 -1.33 -13.96
CA ILE A 257 9.36 -0.06 -14.70
C ILE A 257 9.45 -0.30 -16.21
N ALA A 258 10.41 -1.11 -16.66
CA ALA A 258 10.60 -1.43 -18.07
C ALA A 258 9.39 -2.18 -18.64
N GLN A 259 8.81 -3.11 -17.89
CA GLN A 259 7.59 -3.81 -18.30
C GLN A 259 6.42 -2.84 -18.50
N GLN A 260 6.21 -1.89 -17.58
CA GLN A 260 5.16 -0.88 -17.71
C GLN A 260 5.40 0.04 -18.92
N ALA A 261 6.65 0.45 -19.15
CA ALA A 261 7.00 1.28 -20.31
C ALA A 261 6.68 0.56 -21.64
N ASN A 262 7.03 -0.72 -21.75
CA ASN A 262 6.74 -1.54 -22.93
C ASN A 262 5.23 -1.67 -23.18
N LEU A 263 4.43 -1.86 -22.13
CA LEU A 263 2.96 -1.93 -22.27
C LEU A 263 2.37 -0.61 -22.78
N ASN A 264 2.86 0.53 -22.27
CA ASN A 264 2.40 1.85 -22.71
C ASN A 264 2.78 2.14 -24.16
N GLU A 265 3.98 1.72 -24.60
CA GLU A 265 4.39 1.81 -26.00
C GLU A 265 3.45 0.98 -26.90
N LEU A 266 3.15 -0.26 -26.49
CA LEU A 266 2.25 -1.15 -27.24
C LEU A 266 0.85 -0.54 -27.39
N ILE A 267 0.29 0.03 -26.31
CA ILE A 267 -1.01 0.71 -26.33
C ILE A 267 -0.95 1.92 -27.28
N THR A 268 0.05 2.78 -27.14
CA THR A 268 0.23 3.97 -27.98
C THR A 268 0.33 3.61 -29.46
N ARG A 269 1.10 2.56 -29.78
CA ARG A 269 1.27 2.07 -31.15
C ARG A 269 -0.04 1.48 -31.69
N THR A 270 -0.79 0.77 -30.85
CA THR A 270 -2.13 0.27 -31.18
C THR A 270 -3.07 1.40 -31.55
N GLU A 271 -3.15 2.45 -30.75
CA GLU A 271 -3.99 3.63 -30.99
C GLU A 271 -3.61 4.36 -32.28
N GLN A 272 -2.31 4.55 -32.52
CA GLN A 272 -1.81 5.18 -33.75
C GLN A 272 -2.15 4.37 -34.99
N MET A 273 -2.05 3.04 -34.93
CA MET A 273 -2.42 2.16 -36.05
C MET A 273 -3.93 2.15 -36.28
N GLN A 274 -4.74 2.14 -35.21
CA GLN A 274 -6.19 2.28 -35.30
C GLN A 274 -6.59 3.62 -35.93
N ALA A 275 -5.97 4.74 -35.53
CA ALA A 275 -6.21 6.05 -36.10
C ALA A 275 -5.83 6.13 -37.59
N LYS A 276 -4.90 5.28 -38.05
CA LYS A 276 -4.51 5.13 -39.45
C LYS A 276 -5.36 4.10 -40.22
N GLY A 277 -6.36 3.50 -39.58
CA GLY A 277 -7.28 2.54 -40.20
C GLY A 277 -6.73 1.12 -40.33
N ALA A 278 -5.78 0.72 -39.47
CA ALA A 278 -5.22 -0.63 -39.47
C ALA A 278 -6.30 -1.71 -39.27
N THR A 279 -6.14 -2.82 -39.99
CA THR A 279 -6.98 -4.00 -39.93
C THR A 279 -6.77 -4.79 -38.63
N ALA A 280 -7.72 -5.67 -38.31
CA ALA A 280 -7.61 -6.55 -37.13
C ALA A 280 -6.39 -7.48 -37.21
N GLU A 281 -5.99 -7.89 -38.41
CA GLU A 281 -4.83 -8.75 -38.65
C GLU A 281 -3.50 -7.99 -38.44
N GLU A 282 -3.42 -6.74 -38.88
CA GLU A 282 -2.26 -5.86 -38.63
C GLU A 282 -2.10 -5.53 -37.13
N LEU A 283 -3.20 -5.35 -36.41
CA LEU A 283 -3.18 -5.15 -34.96
C LEU A 283 -2.80 -6.43 -34.19
N TYR A 284 -3.14 -7.61 -34.72
CA TYR A 284 -2.79 -8.90 -34.11
C TYR A 284 -1.29 -9.22 -34.28
N ASN A 285 -0.74 -9.02 -35.49
CA ASN A 285 0.67 -9.29 -35.79
C ASN A 285 1.67 -8.37 -35.08
N MET A 286 1.20 -7.30 -34.45
CA MET A 286 2.02 -6.31 -33.75
C MET A 286 2.13 -6.58 -32.24
N ARG A 287 1.18 -7.32 -31.65
CA ARG A 287 1.13 -7.67 -30.22
C ARG A 287 1.99 -8.89 -29.92
#